data_AF-A0A833SD61-F1
#
_entry.id   AF-A0A833SD61-F1
#
_cell.length_a   1.000
_cell.length_b   1.000
_cell.length_c   1.000
_cell.angle_alpha   90.00
_cell.angle_beta   90.00
_cell.angle_gamma   90.00
#
_symmetry.space_group_name_H-M   'P 1'
#
loop_
_entity.id
_entity.type
_entity.pdbx_description
1 polymer ?
#
loop_
_entity_poly.entity_id
_entity_poly.type
_entity_poly.pdbx_seq_one_letter_code
_entity_poly.pdbx_strand_id
1 'polypeptide(L)'
;MTRPLSLIDLIALVPFYLELSLQFDTHQHGGLTLRSLRLLRIVSFLRLERMYNAMKNLRVIFARKKEEFLVVTYLTAVVILTSSLLIFFVEHVAQPDVFSSFGVCVWWSVETITSLGYGDIVPVTSMGRAVGASLALWGIVLFTIPGAVLGSGFIEVMLEKQRAEEAEMYSMAMGGGSPINNNNSLFIGNSSDDENGHENSDCELGETAHTPVSVSSSNNSSAPRLAAAMRIEALHQKVEVIAAGQVSFGGSCITVFTTH
;
A
#
# COMPACT_ATOMS: atom_id res chain seq x y z
N MET A 1 25.19 -0.75 18.44
CA MET A 1 24.34 -0.73 17.22
C MET A 1 24.65 -1.96 16.38
N THR A 2 23.94 -3.06 16.58
CA THR A 2 24.05 -4.24 15.72
C THR A 2 23.26 -3.97 14.44
N ARG A 3 23.94 -3.96 13.28
CA ARG A 3 23.25 -3.84 11.99
C ARG A 3 22.46 -5.14 11.79
N PRO A 4 21.12 -5.10 11.63
CA PRO A 4 20.30 -6.31 11.57
C PRO A 4 20.82 -7.26 10.48
N LEU A 5 21.29 -6.74 9.34
CA LEU A 5 21.90 -7.50 8.24
C LEU A 5 23.03 -8.45 8.68
N SER A 6 23.88 -8.05 9.65
CA SER A 6 24.97 -8.89 10.16
C SER A 6 24.48 -10.01 11.08
N LEU A 7 23.35 -9.82 11.77
CA LEU A 7 22.72 -10.85 12.59
C LEU A 7 22.07 -11.93 11.70
N ILE A 8 21.45 -11.51 10.59
CA ILE A 8 20.84 -12.42 9.61
C ILE A 8 21.90 -13.34 8.98
N ASP A 9 23.04 -12.79 8.58
CA ASP A 9 24.14 -13.56 7.98
C ASP A 9 24.71 -14.61 8.97
N LEU A 10 24.87 -14.21 10.24
CA LEU A 10 25.28 -15.13 11.30
C LEU A 10 24.27 -16.28 11.49
N ILE A 11 22.97 -15.96 11.55
CA ILE A 11 21.90 -16.95 11.70
C ILE A 11 21.84 -17.91 10.49
N ALA A 12 22.12 -17.43 9.29
CA ALA A 12 22.16 -18.26 8.09
C ALA A 12 23.30 -19.30 8.12
N LEU A 13 24.40 -18.99 8.82
CA LEU A 13 25.57 -19.86 8.95
C LEU A 13 25.45 -20.88 10.10
N VAL A 14 24.61 -20.60 11.11
CA VAL A 14 24.36 -21.47 12.28
C VAL A 14 24.00 -22.92 11.89
N PRO A 15 22.98 -23.21 11.06
CA PRO A 15 22.58 -24.59 10.78
C PRO A 15 23.67 -25.40 10.08
N PHE A 16 24.49 -24.77 9.23
CA PHE A 16 25.62 -25.42 8.57
C PHE A 16 26.70 -25.84 9.59
N TYR A 17 27.05 -24.96 10.53
CA TYR A 17 28.07 -25.23 11.54
C TYR A 17 27.58 -26.24 12.60
N LEU A 18 26.28 -26.22 12.91
CA LEU A 18 25.64 -27.14 13.86
C LEU A 18 25.54 -28.56 13.27
N GLU A 19 25.18 -28.71 11.98
CA GLU A 19 25.21 -30.00 11.27
C GLU A 19 26.63 -30.58 11.22
N LEU A 20 27.64 -29.75 10.94
CA LEU A 20 29.03 -30.18 10.90
C LEU A 20 29.51 -30.64 12.29
N SER A 21 29.21 -29.88 13.35
CA SER A 21 29.63 -30.21 14.72
C SER A 21 29.00 -31.52 15.22
N LEU A 22 27.73 -31.79 14.88
CA LEU A 22 27.03 -33.00 15.32
C LEU A 22 27.42 -34.26 14.55
N GLN A 23 27.87 -34.14 13.29
CA GLN A 23 28.42 -35.28 12.53
C GLN A 23 29.66 -35.89 13.19
N PHE A 24 30.42 -35.10 13.98
CA PHE A 24 31.58 -35.58 14.71
C PHE A 24 31.24 -36.30 16.03
N ASP A 25 30.02 -36.14 16.58
CA ASP A 25 29.66 -36.56 17.95
C ASP A 25 28.57 -37.65 18.01
N THR A 26 27.88 -37.94 16.89
CA THR A 26 26.78 -38.92 16.87
C THR A 26 27.27 -40.37 16.73
N HIS A 27 27.73 -40.97 17.83
CA HIS A 27 27.75 -42.43 17.96
C HIS A 27 26.53 -42.98 18.73
N GLN A 28 25.84 -42.23 19.63
CA GLN A 28 24.85 -42.88 20.51
C GLN A 28 23.44 -42.26 20.70
N HIS A 29 23.14 -40.96 20.54
CA HIS A 29 21.78 -40.45 20.84
C HIS A 29 21.27 -39.25 19.97
N GLY A 30 21.22 -39.39 18.64
CA GLY A 30 21.01 -38.23 17.73
C GLY A 30 19.72 -38.15 16.90
N GLY A 31 18.71 -39.00 17.08
CA GLY A 31 17.59 -39.09 16.12
C GLY A 31 16.59 -37.92 16.09
N LEU A 32 16.41 -37.22 17.23
CA LEU A 32 15.43 -36.13 17.37
C LEU A 32 16.02 -34.74 17.05
N THR A 33 17.29 -34.49 17.41
CA THR A 33 18.00 -33.23 17.12
C THR A 33 18.20 -33.02 15.61
N LEU A 34 18.45 -34.09 14.85
CA LEU A 34 18.58 -34.04 13.39
C LEU A 34 17.27 -33.64 12.67
N ARG A 35 16.09 -33.97 13.24
CA ARG A 35 14.79 -33.56 12.67
C ARG A 35 14.56 -32.05 12.84
N SER A 36 14.88 -31.50 14.01
CA SER A 36 14.76 -30.07 14.29
C SER A 36 15.76 -29.23 13.48
N LEU A 37 16.97 -29.75 13.24
CA LEU A 37 17.98 -29.10 12.39
C LEU A 37 17.55 -29.03 10.92
N ARG A 38 16.82 -30.04 10.43
CA ARG A 38 16.23 -30.02 9.09
C ARG A 38 15.23 -28.86 8.92
N LEU A 39 14.49 -28.48 9.96
CA LEU A 39 13.59 -27.33 9.95
C LEU A 39 14.36 -25.99 9.96
N LEU A 40 15.50 -25.91 10.66
CA LEU A 40 16.37 -24.72 10.61
C LEU A 40 16.97 -24.48 9.23
N ARG A 41 17.15 -25.54 8.41
CA ARG A 41 17.59 -25.40 7.01
C ARG A 41 16.57 -24.69 6.13
N ILE A 42 15.25 -24.84 6.40
CA ILE A 42 14.19 -24.07 5.71
C ILE A 42 14.36 -22.57 5.99
N VAL A 43 14.74 -22.19 7.21
CA VAL A 43 14.96 -20.78 7.59
C VAL A 43 16.12 -20.16 6.82
N SER A 44 17.16 -20.93 6.51
CA SER A 44 18.28 -20.49 5.65
C SER A 44 17.87 -20.33 4.18
N PHE A 45 16.98 -21.20 3.68
CA PHE A 45 16.43 -21.10 2.32
C PHE A 45 15.52 -19.86 2.14
N LEU A 46 14.86 -19.43 3.22
CA LEU A 46 14.15 -18.16 3.30
C LEU A 46 15.16 -17.01 3.34
N ARG A 47 15.82 -16.69 2.22
CA ARG A 47 16.78 -15.57 2.09
C ARG A 47 16.21 -14.29 2.72
N LEU A 48 16.60 -14.03 3.98
CA LEU A 48 16.04 -12.97 4.81
C LEU A 48 16.37 -11.56 4.29
N GLU A 49 17.40 -11.41 3.46
CA GLU A 49 17.78 -10.12 2.87
C GLU A 49 16.68 -9.54 1.97
N ARG A 50 16.02 -10.38 1.15
CA ARG A 50 14.91 -9.95 0.29
C ARG A 50 13.65 -9.69 1.12
N MET A 51 13.41 -10.51 2.14
CA MET A 51 12.29 -10.33 3.08
C MET A 51 12.45 -9.08 3.93
N TYR A 52 13.67 -8.71 4.33
CA TYR A 52 13.93 -7.50 5.11
C TYR A 52 13.57 -6.24 4.32
N ASN A 53 13.97 -6.17 3.04
CA ASN A 53 13.60 -5.04 2.18
C ASN A 53 12.08 -4.98 1.91
N ALA A 54 11.44 -6.14 1.75
CA ALA A 54 9.97 -6.22 1.61
C ALA A 54 9.26 -5.79 2.91
N MET A 55 9.69 -6.27 4.07
CA MET A 55 9.16 -5.91 5.39
C MET A 55 9.40 -4.43 5.74
N LYS A 56 10.52 -3.84 5.31
CA LYS A 56 10.78 -2.41 5.45
C LYS A 56 9.74 -1.59 4.69
N ASN A 57 9.48 -1.94 3.42
CA ASN A 57 8.46 -1.26 2.61
C ASN A 57 7.06 -1.46 3.22
N LEU A 58 6.73 -2.68 3.63
CA LEU A 58 5.46 -3.01 4.26
C LEU A 58 5.23 -2.18 5.54
N ARG A 59 6.24 -2.05 6.41
CA ARG A 59 6.15 -1.22 7.61
C ARG A 59 5.88 0.24 7.31
N VAL A 60 6.50 0.80 6.26
CA VAL A 60 6.25 2.18 5.82
C VAL A 60 4.80 2.32 5.35
N ILE A 61 4.29 1.36 4.59
CA ILE A 61 2.90 1.33 4.11
C ILE A 61 1.93 1.29 5.29
N PHE A 62 2.12 0.37 6.24
CA PHE A 62 1.29 0.30 7.45
C PHE A 62 1.33 1.59 8.27
N ALA A 63 2.50 2.23 8.41
CA ALA A 63 2.61 3.49 9.15
C ALA A 63 1.86 4.64 8.46
N ARG A 64 1.88 4.69 7.12
CA ARG A 64 1.16 5.71 6.33
C ARG A 64 -0.35 5.45 6.29
N LYS A 65 -0.76 4.19 6.18
CA LYS A 65 -2.15 3.76 6.00
C LYS A 65 -2.82 3.29 7.29
N LYS A 66 -2.21 3.57 8.46
CA LYS A 66 -2.72 3.12 9.77
C LYS A 66 -4.15 3.59 10.05
N GLU A 67 -4.51 4.79 9.60
CA GLU A 67 -5.84 5.37 9.82
C GLU A 67 -6.89 4.63 9.00
N GLU A 68 -6.61 4.33 7.73
CA GLU A 68 -7.47 3.51 6.87
C GLU A 68 -7.67 2.11 7.46
N PHE A 69 -6.60 1.46 7.92
CA PHE A 69 -6.67 0.17 8.59
C PHE A 69 -7.49 0.19 9.88
N LEU A 70 -7.36 1.25 10.68
CA LEU A 70 -8.13 1.40 11.91
C LEU A 70 -9.63 1.51 11.59
N VAL A 71 -10.01 2.33 10.60
CA VAL A 71 -11.41 2.46 10.16
C VAL A 71 -11.98 1.13 9.70
N VAL A 72 -11.25 0.37 8.88
CA VAL A 72 -11.70 -0.94 8.38
C VAL A 72 -11.85 -1.95 9.51
N THR A 73 -10.88 -1.98 10.43
CA THR A 73 -10.93 -2.88 11.60
C THR A 73 -12.10 -2.51 12.50
N TYR A 74 -12.32 -1.21 12.73
CA TYR A 74 -13.43 -0.71 13.52
C TYR A 74 -14.78 -1.10 12.91
N LEU A 75 -14.97 -0.85 11.62
CA LEU A 75 -16.20 -1.19 10.92
C LEU A 75 -16.47 -2.70 10.92
N THR A 76 -15.41 -3.51 10.73
CA THR A 76 -15.48 -4.96 10.84
C THR A 76 -15.90 -5.41 12.24
N ALA A 77 -15.33 -4.81 13.28
CA ALA A 77 -15.70 -5.11 14.66
C ALA A 77 -17.17 -4.76 14.95
N VAL A 78 -17.66 -3.62 14.45
CA VAL A 78 -19.08 -3.24 14.59
C VAL A 78 -20.01 -4.25 13.91
N VAL A 79 -19.68 -4.70 12.70
CA VAL A 79 -20.48 -5.73 12.00
C VAL A 79 -20.47 -7.05 12.76
N ILE A 80 -19.31 -7.50 13.25
CA ILE A 80 -19.21 -8.73 14.05
C ILE A 80 -20.04 -8.63 15.33
N LEU A 81 -19.93 -7.52 16.07
CA LEU A 81 -20.67 -7.37 17.33
C LEU A 81 -22.18 -7.29 17.10
N THR A 82 -22.61 -6.55 16.08
CA THR A 82 -24.04 -6.45 15.74
C THR A 82 -24.61 -7.77 15.25
N SER A 83 -23.92 -8.51 14.38
CA SER A 83 -24.36 -9.83 13.94
C SER A 83 -24.39 -10.85 15.08
N SER A 84 -23.41 -10.79 15.99
CA SER A 84 -23.35 -11.64 17.18
C SER A 84 -24.52 -11.40 18.13
N LEU A 85 -24.91 -10.14 18.32
CA LEU A 85 -26.09 -9.80 19.12
C LEU A 85 -27.37 -10.28 18.44
N LEU A 86 -27.53 -10.02 17.14
CA LEU A 86 -28.71 -10.44 16.39
C LEU A 86 -28.90 -11.95 16.43
N ILE A 87 -27.83 -12.72 16.17
CA ILE A 87 -27.92 -14.18 16.17
C ILE A 87 -28.16 -14.72 17.58
N PHE A 88 -27.56 -14.12 18.61
CA PHE A 88 -27.85 -14.48 20.00
C PHE A 88 -29.33 -14.30 20.32
N PHE A 89 -29.94 -13.16 20.02
CA PHE A 89 -31.36 -12.95 20.31
C PHE A 89 -32.29 -13.90 19.54
N VAL A 90 -31.95 -14.22 18.29
CA VAL A 90 -32.82 -15.06 17.44
C VAL A 90 -32.65 -16.55 17.73
N GLU A 91 -31.42 -17.03 17.89
CA GLU A 91 -31.14 -18.47 18.03
C GLU A 91 -31.07 -18.95 19.47
N HIS A 92 -30.79 -18.09 20.46
CA HIS A 92 -30.67 -18.52 21.85
C HIS A 92 -31.96 -19.16 22.39
N VAL A 93 -33.12 -18.71 21.91
CA VAL A 93 -34.43 -19.29 22.27
C VAL A 93 -34.62 -20.69 21.68
N ALA A 94 -34.12 -20.93 20.46
CA ALA A 94 -34.26 -22.19 19.76
C ALA A 94 -33.17 -23.22 20.13
N GLN A 95 -31.96 -22.75 20.42
CA GLN A 95 -30.77 -23.56 20.67
C GLN A 95 -29.90 -22.95 21.79
N PRO A 96 -30.36 -23.01 23.06
CA PRO A 96 -29.64 -22.43 24.18
C PRO A 96 -28.29 -23.11 24.46
N ASP A 97 -28.14 -24.40 24.13
CA ASP A 97 -26.89 -25.14 24.36
C ASP A 97 -25.80 -24.77 23.34
N VAL A 98 -26.19 -24.50 22.08
CA VAL A 98 -25.26 -24.16 21.00
C VAL A 98 -24.90 -22.68 21.07
N PHE A 99 -25.89 -21.79 21.11
CA PHE A 99 -25.68 -20.35 21.27
C PHE A 99 -25.71 -19.95 22.75
N SER A 100 -24.88 -20.61 23.57
CA SER A 100 -24.91 -20.51 25.03
C SER A 100 -24.46 -19.16 25.59
N SER A 101 -23.50 -18.51 24.94
CA SER A 101 -22.95 -17.23 25.39
C SER A 101 -22.65 -16.31 24.22
N PHE A 102 -22.56 -15.01 24.52
CA PHE A 102 -22.20 -14.00 23.54
C PHE A 102 -20.85 -14.30 22.86
N GLY A 103 -19.87 -14.84 23.59
CA GLY A 103 -18.56 -15.20 23.03
C GLY A 103 -18.64 -16.26 21.93
N VAL A 104 -19.57 -17.22 22.04
CA VAL A 104 -19.81 -18.23 21.01
C VAL A 104 -20.43 -17.61 19.76
N CYS A 105 -21.30 -16.62 19.92
CA CYS A 105 -21.90 -15.88 18.80
C CYS A 105 -20.86 -15.02 18.06
N VAL A 106 -19.90 -14.45 18.80
CA VAL A 106 -18.75 -13.74 18.25
C VAL A 106 -17.86 -14.68 17.44
N TRP A 107 -17.57 -15.87 17.96
CA TRP A 107 -16.83 -16.89 17.22
C TRP A 107 -17.52 -17.23 15.89
N TRP A 108 -18.83 -17.53 15.92
CA TRP A 108 -19.63 -17.80 14.73
C TRP A 108 -19.61 -16.64 13.71
N SER A 109 -19.74 -15.41 14.19
CA SER A 109 -19.69 -14.23 13.32
C SER A 109 -18.31 -14.03 12.67
N VAL A 110 -17.23 -14.33 13.41
CA VAL A 110 -15.84 -14.24 12.92
C VAL A 110 -15.56 -15.31 11.86
N GLU A 111 -15.95 -16.57 12.06
CA GLU A 111 -15.75 -17.60 11.03
C GLU A 111 -16.59 -17.34 9.77
N THR A 112 -17.78 -16.75 9.93
CA THR A 112 -18.69 -16.45 8.81
C THR A 112 -18.15 -15.29 7.98
N ILE A 113 -17.72 -14.19 8.62
CA ILE A 113 -17.20 -13.01 7.92
C ILE A 113 -15.87 -13.30 7.22
N THR A 114 -15.04 -14.18 7.80
CA THR A 114 -13.77 -14.61 7.21
C THR A 114 -13.93 -15.73 6.17
N SER A 115 -15.17 -16.16 5.91
CA SER A 115 -15.50 -17.28 5.00
C SER A 115 -14.86 -18.62 5.37
N LEU A 116 -14.43 -18.80 6.63
CA LEU A 116 -13.93 -20.07 7.13
C LEU A 116 -15.06 -21.09 7.22
N GLY A 117 -16.17 -20.70 7.87
CA GLY A 117 -17.39 -21.49 8.01
C GLY A 117 -17.12 -22.95 8.40
N TYR A 118 -16.58 -23.18 9.60
CA TYR A 118 -16.25 -24.55 10.02
C TYR A 118 -17.49 -25.45 10.10
N GLY A 119 -18.65 -24.85 10.37
CA GLY A 119 -19.93 -25.55 10.44
C GLY A 119 -20.13 -26.30 11.75
N ASP A 120 -19.35 -25.97 12.78
CA ASP A 120 -19.54 -26.42 14.16
C ASP A 120 -20.78 -25.80 14.78
N ILE A 121 -21.06 -24.53 14.47
CA ILE A 121 -22.23 -23.79 14.95
C ILE A 121 -22.98 -23.21 13.75
N VAL A 122 -24.28 -23.51 13.65
CA VAL A 122 -25.11 -23.01 12.54
C VAL A 122 -26.51 -22.61 13.01
N PRO A 123 -27.07 -21.51 12.48
CA PRO A 123 -28.44 -21.12 12.80
C PRO A 123 -29.45 -22.05 12.14
N VAL A 124 -30.44 -22.52 12.91
CA VAL A 124 -31.50 -23.41 12.41
C VAL A 124 -32.78 -22.65 12.09
N THR A 125 -33.00 -21.49 12.70
CA THR A 125 -34.19 -20.68 12.47
C THR A 125 -34.14 -20.00 11.10
N SER A 126 -35.31 -19.78 10.50
CA SER A 126 -35.42 -19.05 9.23
C SER A 126 -34.88 -17.62 9.33
N MET A 127 -35.14 -16.96 10.46
CA MET A 127 -34.65 -15.61 10.74
C MET A 127 -33.13 -15.58 10.94
N GLY A 128 -32.56 -16.54 11.66
CA GLY A 128 -31.11 -16.67 11.86
C GLY A 128 -30.38 -16.94 10.54
N ARG A 129 -30.97 -17.74 9.64
CA ARG A 129 -30.46 -17.94 8.29
C ARG A 129 -30.50 -16.66 7.44
N ALA A 130 -31.54 -15.83 7.56
CA ALA A 130 -31.60 -14.54 6.88
C ALA A 130 -30.50 -13.59 7.38
N VAL A 131 -30.26 -13.56 8.71
CA VAL A 131 -29.14 -12.80 9.30
C VAL A 131 -27.80 -13.32 8.77
N GLY A 132 -27.58 -14.64 8.75
CA GLY A 132 -26.37 -15.25 8.20
C GLY A 132 -26.15 -14.94 6.72
N ALA A 133 -27.21 -14.95 5.91
CA ALA A 133 -27.13 -14.57 4.50
C ALA A 133 -26.72 -13.10 4.33
N SER A 134 -27.29 -12.19 5.13
CA SER A 134 -26.89 -10.78 5.10
C SER A 134 -25.44 -10.59 5.56
N LEU A 135 -25.00 -11.32 6.60
CA LEU A 135 -23.63 -11.28 7.10
C LEU A 135 -22.63 -11.78 6.06
N ALA A 136 -22.97 -12.84 5.31
CA ALA A 136 -22.12 -13.34 4.23
C ALA A 136 -21.88 -12.29 3.13
N LEU A 137 -22.91 -11.52 2.75
CA LEU A 137 -22.77 -10.42 1.79
C LEU A 137 -21.86 -9.31 2.33
N TRP A 138 -22.06 -8.90 3.59
CA TRP A 138 -21.19 -7.92 4.24
C TRP A 138 -19.75 -8.42 4.38
N GLY A 139 -19.56 -9.72 4.66
CA GLY A 139 -18.23 -10.30 4.81
C GLY A 139 -17.36 -10.17 3.57
N ILE A 140 -17.91 -10.42 2.39
CA ILE A 140 -17.17 -10.26 1.12
C ILE A 140 -16.75 -8.80 0.91
N VAL A 141 -17.65 -7.85 1.18
CA VAL A 141 -17.36 -6.41 1.06
C VAL A 141 -16.23 -6.02 2.01
N LEU A 142 -16.31 -6.42 3.28
CA LEU A 142 -15.34 -6.04 4.31
C LEU A 142 -13.99 -6.72 4.16
N PHE A 143 -13.96 -7.98 3.72
CA PHE A 143 -12.73 -8.72 3.47
C PHE A 143 -11.92 -8.13 2.30
N THR A 144 -12.58 -7.48 1.35
CA THR A 144 -11.92 -6.87 0.18
C THR A 144 -11.12 -5.62 0.55
N ILE A 145 -11.56 -4.84 1.56
CA ILE A 145 -10.99 -3.52 1.85
C ILE A 145 -9.53 -3.59 2.34
N PRO A 146 -9.14 -4.45 3.31
CA PRO A 146 -7.74 -4.55 3.74
C PRO A 146 -6.79 -4.90 2.59
N GLY A 147 -7.23 -5.81 1.70
CA GLY A 147 -6.47 -6.18 0.51
C GLY A 147 -6.30 -5.01 -0.47
N ALA A 148 -7.37 -4.25 -0.71
CA ALA A 148 -7.35 -3.08 -1.57
C ALA A 148 -6.44 -1.96 -1.00
N VAL A 149 -6.52 -1.68 0.30
CA VAL A 149 -5.68 -0.70 1.00
C VAL A 149 -4.21 -1.09 0.89
N LEU A 150 -3.86 -2.36 1.16
CA LEU A 150 -2.49 -2.86 0.98
C LEU A 150 -2.00 -2.73 -0.45
N GLY A 151 -2.83 -3.12 -1.42
CA GLY A 151 -2.50 -3.03 -2.84
C GLY A 151 -2.17 -1.59 -3.26
N SER A 152 -3.00 -0.63 -2.85
CA SER A 152 -2.76 0.79 -3.13
C SER A 152 -1.44 1.29 -2.52
N GLY A 153 -1.12 0.87 -1.29
CA GLY A 153 0.14 1.23 -0.63
C GLY A 153 1.37 0.63 -1.30
N PHE A 154 1.28 -0.59 -1.83
CA PHE A 154 2.39 -1.17 -2.62
C PHE A 154 2.62 -0.44 -3.93
N ILE A 155 1.55 -0.04 -4.62
CA ILE A 155 1.63 0.75 -5.85
C ILE A 155 2.27 2.12 -5.55
N GLU A 156 1.86 2.78 -4.47
CA GLU A 156 2.42 4.07 -4.06
C GLU A 156 3.94 3.98 -3.83
N VAL A 157 4.41 2.98 -3.07
CA VAL A 157 5.85 2.79 -2.83
C VAL A 157 6.62 2.43 -4.11
N MET A 158 6.01 1.70 -5.03
CA MET A 158 6.64 1.36 -6.31
C MET A 158 6.77 2.59 -7.22
N LEU A 159 5.73 3.43 -7.29
CA LEU A 159 5.75 4.67 -8.05
C LEU A 159 6.72 5.70 -7.46
N GLU A 160 6.82 5.80 -6.13
CA GLU A 160 7.81 6.66 -5.47
C GLU A 160 9.25 6.29 -5.86
N LYS A 161 9.57 4.99 -5.97
CA LYS A 161 10.90 4.53 -6.39
C LYS A 161 11.19 4.90 -7.84
N GLN A 162 10.24 4.68 -8.75
CA GLN A 162 10.40 5.04 -10.16
C GLN A 162 10.63 6.54 -10.33
N ARG A 163 9.87 7.39 -9.62
CA ARG A 163 10.03 8.85 -9.68
C ARG A 163 11.37 9.31 -9.10
N ALA A 164 11.87 8.65 -8.06
CA ALA A 164 13.20 8.94 -7.51
C ALA A 164 14.30 8.62 -8.52
N GLU A 165 14.23 7.45 -9.16
CA GLU A 165 15.17 7.04 -10.22
C GLU A 165 15.14 7.99 -11.43
N GLU A 166 13.94 8.41 -11.86
CA GLU A 166 13.77 9.39 -12.93
C GLU A 166 14.35 10.77 -12.55
N ALA A 167 14.08 11.26 -11.35
CA ALA A 167 14.61 12.54 -10.88
C ALA A 167 16.14 12.54 -10.79
N GLU A 168 16.74 11.44 -10.34
CA GLU A 168 18.20 11.25 -10.35
C GLU A 168 18.75 11.30 -11.78
N MET A 169 18.13 10.58 -12.72
CA MET A 169 18.49 10.61 -14.14
C MET A 169 18.43 12.03 -14.74
N TYR A 170 17.35 12.79 -14.48
CA TYR A 170 17.23 14.18 -14.95
C TYR A 170 18.28 15.11 -14.33
N SER A 171 18.60 14.92 -13.04
CA SER A 171 19.62 15.74 -12.36
C SER A 171 21.03 15.54 -12.92
N MET A 172 21.34 14.32 -13.36
CA MET A 172 22.61 14.00 -14.00
C MET A 172 22.70 14.56 -15.42
N ALA A 173 21.58 14.58 -16.16
CA ALA A 173 21.51 15.11 -17.52
C ALA A 173 21.56 16.65 -17.59
N MET A 174 21.09 17.35 -16.56
CA MET A 174 21.02 18.82 -16.52
C MET A 174 22.28 19.50 -15.96
N GLY A 175 23.33 18.76 -15.60
CA GLY A 175 24.57 19.31 -15.06
C GLY A 175 24.40 19.78 -13.61
N GLY A 176 24.85 18.94 -12.66
CA GLY A 176 24.58 19.09 -11.22
C GLY A 176 24.92 20.45 -10.61
N GLY A 177 23.88 21.20 -10.26
CA GLY A 177 23.95 22.21 -9.21
C GLY A 177 23.60 21.56 -7.87
N SER A 178 24.60 21.30 -7.03
CA SER A 178 24.42 20.80 -5.67
C SER A 178 23.47 21.70 -4.86
N PRO A 179 22.62 21.14 -3.96
CA PRO A 179 21.84 21.97 -3.06
C PRO A 179 22.81 22.69 -2.10
N ILE A 180 22.78 24.03 -2.12
CA ILE A 180 23.55 24.85 -1.17
C ILE A 180 23.05 24.53 0.25
N ASN A 181 23.86 23.76 0.98
CA ASN A 181 23.75 23.60 2.42
C ASN A 181 24.25 24.88 3.09
N ASN A 182 23.33 25.79 3.38
CA ASN A 182 23.64 27.09 3.95
C ASN A 182 23.79 26.95 5.48
N ASN A 183 24.96 26.49 5.92
CA ASN A 183 25.34 26.52 7.33
C ASN A 183 26.83 26.90 7.44
N ASN A 184 27.06 28.11 7.98
CA ASN A 184 28.33 28.74 8.34
C ASN A 184 29.07 29.53 7.24
N SER A 185 28.70 30.80 7.10
CA SER A 185 29.66 31.84 6.69
C SER A 185 30.46 32.30 7.91
N LEU A 186 31.68 31.78 7.99
CA LEU A 186 32.75 32.14 8.91
C LEU A 186 33.55 33.33 8.33
N PHE A 187 33.54 34.44 9.08
CA PHE A 187 34.58 35.48 9.21
C PHE A 187 34.72 36.69 8.25
N ILE A 188 35.11 37.81 8.90
CA ILE A 188 35.57 39.16 8.45
C ILE A 188 34.41 40.16 8.22
N GLY A 189 34.09 41.14 9.09
CA GLY A 189 34.94 42.16 9.74
C GLY A 189 35.24 43.27 8.71
N ASN A 190 34.96 44.58 8.83
CA ASN A 190 34.80 45.49 9.95
C ASN A 190 34.31 46.86 9.39
N SER A 191 34.10 47.81 10.30
CA SER A 191 33.96 49.28 10.16
C SER A 191 32.58 49.88 9.82
N SER A 192 31.91 50.25 10.92
CA SER A 192 31.25 51.53 11.17
C SER A 192 31.72 52.72 10.32
N ASP A 193 30.76 53.56 9.91
CA ASP A 193 30.77 55.00 10.16
C ASP A 193 29.33 55.56 10.09
N ASP A 194 29.02 56.40 11.06
CA ASP A 194 27.81 57.19 11.26
C ASP A 194 27.71 58.36 10.24
N GLU A 195 26.50 58.76 9.82
CA GLU A 195 25.93 60.11 10.04
C GLU A 195 24.68 60.41 9.18
N ASN A 196 23.67 60.91 9.90
CA ASN A 196 22.68 61.96 9.60
C ASN A 196 22.28 62.31 8.15
N GLY A 197 20.95 62.40 7.96
CA GLY A 197 20.30 62.76 6.71
C GLY A 197 20.10 64.25 6.42
N HIS A 198 19.47 64.52 5.28
CA HIS A 198 18.64 65.68 4.97
C HIS A 198 17.81 65.39 3.69
N GLU A 199 16.53 65.78 3.76
CA GLU A 199 15.72 66.49 2.75
C GLU A 199 15.83 66.10 1.27
N ASN A 200 14.76 65.56 0.65
CA ASN A 200 13.61 66.21 -0.02
C ASN A 200 13.80 66.31 -1.54
N SER A 201 12.67 66.12 -2.25
CA SER A 201 12.36 66.67 -3.60
C SER A 201 13.11 66.06 -4.81
N ASP A 202 12.53 65.71 -5.96
CA ASP A 202 11.26 66.03 -6.62
C ASP A 202 10.86 64.95 -7.66
N CYS A 203 9.60 65.00 -8.09
CA CYS A 203 8.97 64.23 -9.16
C CYS A 203 9.19 64.85 -10.57
N GLU A 204 8.71 64.09 -11.60
CA GLU A 204 8.36 64.48 -12.98
C GLU A 204 9.52 64.54 -14.01
N LEU A 205 9.39 64.15 -15.30
CA LEU A 205 8.37 63.48 -16.13
C LEU A 205 8.97 63.19 -17.53
N GLY A 206 8.40 62.21 -18.24
CA GLY A 206 8.28 62.19 -19.71
C GLY A 206 9.36 61.44 -20.51
N GLU A 207 9.13 60.96 -21.73
CA GLU A 207 7.93 60.70 -22.53
C GLU A 207 8.37 60.04 -23.87
N THR A 208 7.43 59.35 -24.54
CA THR A 208 7.36 59.07 -25.99
C THR A 208 8.18 57.95 -26.68
N ALA A 209 7.53 57.43 -27.72
CA ALA A 209 7.71 56.20 -28.45
C ALA A 209 8.46 56.37 -29.78
N HIS A 210 9.08 55.29 -30.29
CA HIS A 210 9.34 55.09 -31.73
C HIS A 210 9.37 53.60 -32.12
N THR A 211 8.56 53.24 -33.12
CA THR A 211 8.73 52.12 -34.08
C THR A 211 9.53 52.66 -35.30
N PRO A 212 10.10 51.87 -36.26
CA PRO A 212 9.48 50.71 -36.94
C PRO A 212 10.41 49.60 -37.57
N VAL A 213 9.75 48.61 -38.22
CA VAL A 213 10.17 47.77 -39.38
C VAL A 213 10.83 46.36 -39.17
N SER A 214 10.03 45.35 -39.58
CA SER A 214 10.22 43.98 -40.14
C SER A 214 11.57 43.24 -40.19
N VAL A 215 11.55 41.90 -39.94
CA VAL A 215 11.60 40.79 -40.94
C VAL A 215 11.42 39.43 -40.23
N SER A 216 10.74 38.52 -40.92
CA SER A 216 10.35 37.13 -40.60
C SER A 216 11.50 36.13 -40.32
N SER A 217 11.26 35.17 -39.42
CA SER A 217 11.43 33.74 -39.75
C SER A 217 10.77 32.81 -38.71
N SER A 218 10.13 31.77 -39.24
CA SER A 218 9.40 30.69 -38.59
C SER A 218 10.22 29.88 -37.58
N ASN A 219 9.58 29.41 -36.50
CA ASN A 219 9.63 27.98 -36.16
C ASN A 219 8.55 27.58 -35.12
N ASN A 220 7.77 26.57 -35.53
CA ASN A 220 6.78 25.85 -34.75
C ASN A 220 7.35 25.31 -33.43
N SER A 221 6.66 25.55 -32.31
CA SER A 221 6.93 24.89 -31.02
C SER A 221 5.66 24.51 -30.22
N SER A 222 4.51 24.37 -30.87
CA SER A 222 3.24 23.99 -30.22
C SER A 222 2.97 22.47 -30.18
N ALA A 223 4.01 21.63 -30.33
CA ALA A 223 3.86 20.18 -30.53
C ALA A 223 4.05 19.22 -29.32
N PRO A 224 3.97 19.62 -28.02
CA PRO A 224 3.88 18.60 -26.95
C PRO A 224 2.54 18.57 -26.18
N ARG A 225 1.71 19.61 -26.24
CA ARG A 225 0.46 19.66 -25.45
C ARG A 225 -0.74 18.98 -26.12
N LEU A 226 -0.83 19.04 -27.45
CA LEU A 226 -1.92 18.44 -28.22
C LEU A 226 -1.80 16.91 -28.33
N ALA A 227 -0.58 16.38 -28.36
CA ALA A 227 -0.34 14.93 -28.38
C ALA A 227 -0.68 14.25 -27.06
N ALA A 228 -0.51 14.93 -25.92
CA ALA A 228 -0.88 14.41 -24.60
C ALA A 228 -2.41 14.38 -24.42
N ALA A 229 -3.12 15.42 -24.87
CA ALA A 229 -4.58 15.49 -24.77
C ALA A 229 -5.29 14.40 -25.59
N MET A 230 -4.89 14.18 -26.85
CA MET A 230 -5.45 13.10 -27.69
C MET A 230 -5.21 11.70 -27.12
N ARG A 231 -4.11 11.49 -26.38
CA ARG A 231 -3.78 10.19 -25.79
C ARG A 231 -4.62 9.85 -24.56
N ILE A 232 -5.13 10.86 -23.86
CA ILE A 232 -6.04 10.70 -22.71
C ILE A 232 -7.46 10.38 -23.20
N GLU A 233 -7.94 11.05 -24.25
CA GLU A 233 -9.24 10.73 -24.86
C GLU A 233 -9.26 9.31 -25.47
N ALA A 234 -8.17 8.90 -26.14
CA ALA A 234 -8.04 7.54 -26.68
C ALA A 234 -7.94 6.46 -25.58
N LEU A 235 -7.47 6.80 -24.37
CA LEU A 235 -7.47 5.88 -23.22
C LEU A 235 -8.84 5.81 -22.54
N HIS A 236 -9.56 6.92 -22.44
CA HIS A 236 -10.95 6.92 -21.96
C HIS A 236 -11.86 6.05 -22.84
N GLN A 237 -11.71 6.17 -24.17
CA GLN A 237 -12.49 5.37 -25.11
C GLN A 237 -12.12 3.87 -25.07
N LYS A 238 -10.88 3.52 -24.71
CA LYS A 238 -10.48 2.11 -24.50
C LYS A 238 -10.97 1.54 -23.17
N VAL A 239 -11.02 2.36 -22.11
CA VAL A 239 -11.54 1.92 -20.80
C VAL A 239 -13.05 1.68 -20.87
N GLU A 240 -13.79 2.50 -21.62
CA GLU A 240 -15.24 2.33 -21.82
C GLU A 240 -15.57 1.06 -22.63
N VAL A 241 -14.76 0.73 -23.64
CA VAL A 241 -14.90 -0.51 -24.43
C VAL A 241 -14.55 -1.78 -23.62
N ILE A 242 -13.67 -1.68 -22.62
CA ILE A 242 -13.36 -2.80 -21.71
C ILE A 242 -14.46 -2.96 -20.64
N ALA A 243 -15.05 -1.85 -20.16
CA ALA A 243 -16.15 -1.87 -19.20
C ALA A 243 -17.48 -2.35 -19.82
N ALA A 244 -17.69 -2.18 -21.13
CA ALA A 244 -18.92 -2.56 -21.85
C ALA A 244 -18.97 -4.03 -22.32
N GLY A 245 -17.94 -4.84 -22.09
CA GLY A 245 -18.01 -6.31 -22.19
C GLY A 245 -18.00 -6.92 -23.61
N GLN A 246 -16.92 -7.64 -23.92
CA GLN A 246 -16.89 -8.68 -24.96
C GLN A 246 -16.11 -9.89 -24.43
N VAL A 247 -16.79 -10.75 -23.66
CA VAL A 247 -16.42 -12.18 -23.59
C VAL A 247 -16.88 -12.79 -24.90
N SER A 248 -15.99 -12.84 -25.89
CA SER A 248 -16.20 -13.60 -27.11
C SER A 248 -15.78 -15.05 -26.86
N PHE A 249 -16.68 -15.87 -26.32
CA PHE A 249 -16.60 -17.31 -26.50
C PHE A 249 -17.44 -17.69 -27.72
N GLY A 250 -16.82 -18.45 -28.62
CA GLY A 250 -17.40 -18.80 -29.91
C GLY A 250 -18.75 -19.49 -29.80
N GLY A 251 -19.66 -19.09 -30.70
CA GLY A 251 -20.71 -19.93 -31.23
C GLY A 251 -21.77 -20.42 -30.24
N SER A 252 -22.58 -19.52 -29.67
CA SER A 252 -24.02 -19.75 -29.50
C SER A 252 -24.73 -18.46 -29.07
N CYS A 253 -25.78 -18.12 -29.80
CA CYS A 253 -26.62 -16.96 -29.58
C CYS A 253 -27.44 -17.18 -28.29
N ILE A 254 -27.26 -16.31 -27.28
CA ILE A 254 -28.20 -16.19 -26.15
C ILE A 254 -28.54 -14.72 -25.98
N THR A 255 -29.77 -14.38 -26.34
CA THR A 255 -30.42 -13.09 -26.15
C THR A 255 -30.70 -12.89 -24.65
N VAL A 256 -30.07 -11.92 -24.00
CA VAL A 256 -30.44 -11.53 -22.63
C VAL A 256 -31.50 -10.45 -22.71
N PHE A 257 -32.73 -10.86 -22.40
CA PHE A 257 -33.90 -10.02 -22.17
C PHE A 257 -33.61 -9.04 -21.01
N THR A 258 -33.77 -7.74 -21.25
CA THR A 258 -33.92 -6.75 -20.18
C THR A 258 -35.41 -6.43 -20.07
N THR A 259 -36.00 -6.64 -18.89
CA THR A 259 -37.32 -6.11 -18.55
C THR A 259 -37.32 -5.66 -17.11
N HIS A 260 -37.54 -4.35 -16.96
CA HIS A 260 -38.18 -3.58 -15.89
C HIS A 260 -37.90 -3.89 -14.41
#